data_AF-A0A3E4T2H1-F1
#
_entry.id   AF-A0A3E4T2H1-F1
#
_cell.length_a   1.000
_cell.length_b   1.000
_cell.length_c   1.000
_cell.angle_alpha   90.00
_cell.angle_beta   90.00
_cell.angle_gamma   90.00
#
_symmetry.space_group_name_H-M   'P 1'
#
loop_
_entity.id
_entity.type
_entity.pdbx_description
1 polymer ?
#
loop_
_entity_poly.entity_id
_entity_poly.type
_entity_poly.pdbx_seq_one_letter_code
_entity_poly.pdbx_strand_id
1 'polypeptide(L)'
;MINYTIPKDIEKDAKVYMQNVLEQLDSTGMLENVDSAALTMLARNYSMFIKASKQLEDEGLTVTSDRGNIAPHPAIKIAKDAQTQAMKVMLEFGLTAKARTKLPKVEQDGYNPFEQFIKEGKETR
;
A
#
# COMPACT_ATOMS: atom_id res chain seq x y z
N MET A 1 8.94 11.31 12.46
CA MET A 1 8.60 9.92 12.85
C MET A 1 7.11 9.90 13.16
N ILE A 2 6.32 9.22 12.34
CA ILE A 2 4.87 9.15 12.53
C ILE A 2 4.51 8.31 13.76
N ASN A 3 3.46 8.72 14.48
CA ASN A 3 2.91 7.92 15.59
C ASN A 3 1.86 6.92 15.07
N TYR A 4 2.31 5.93 14.30
CA TYR A 4 1.44 4.87 13.77
C TYR A 4 1.82 3.51 14.34
N THR A 5 0.81 2.74 14.74
CA THR A 5 0.97 1.35 15.19
C THR A 5 0.15 0.43 14.32
N ILE A 6 0.78 -0.59 13.75
CA ILE A 6 0.11 -1.62 12.95
C ILE A 6 -0.92 -2.37 13.85
N PRO A 7 -2.17 -2.54 13.40
CA PRO A 7 -3.18 -3.30 14.15
C PRO A 7 -2.69 -4.71 14.52
N LYS A 8 -2.99 -5.15 15.75
CA LYS A 8 -2.53 -6.46 16.26
C LYS A 8 -3.40 -7.62 15.77
N ASP A 9 -4.64 -7.34 15.39
CA ASP A 9 -5.71 -8.28 15.02
C ASP A 9 -5.74 -8.66 13.52
N ILE A 10 -4.60 -8.52 12.83
CA ILE A 10 -4.46 -8.83 11.40
C ILE A 10 -3.58 -10.06 11.14
N GLU A 11 -3.70 -10.61 9.94
CA GLU A 11 -2.89 -11.72 9.43
C GLU A 11 -1.39 -11.42 9.50
N LYS A 12 -0.58 -12.46 9.74
CA LYS A 12 0.88 -12.33 9.83
C LYS A 12 1.48 -11.71 8.56
N ASP A 13 1.06 -12.20 7.40
CA ASP A 13 1.52 -11.73 6.10
C ASP A 13 1.14 -10.25 5.87
N ALA A 14 -0.03 -9.83 6.37
CA ALA A 14 -0.43 -8.42 6.33
C ALA A 14 0.43 -7.54 7.24
N LYS A 15 0.87 -8.03 8.41
CA LYS A 15 1.82 -7.29 9.26
C LYS A 15 3.15 -7.09 8.57
N VAL A 16 3.70 -8.14 7.97
CA VAL A 16 4.97 -8.08 7.22
C VAL A 16 4.87 -7.08 6.07
N TYR A 17 3.78 -7.15 5.30
CA TYR A 17 3.54 -6.19 4.23
C TYR A 17 3.48 -4.74 4.75
N MET A 18 2.74 -4.49 5.83
CA MET A 18 2.63 -3.14 6.40
C MET A 18 3.97 -2.62 6.96
N GLN A 19 4.83 -3.49 7.49
CA GLN A 19 6.19 -3.10 7.91
C GLN A 19 6.99 -2.57 6.70
N ASN A 20 7.01 -3.30 5.59
CA ASN A 20 7.70 -2.87 4.36
C ASN A 20 7.11 -1.55 3.80
N VAL A 21 5.79 -1.37 3.87
CA VAL A 21 5.13 -0.13 3.45
C VAL A 21 5.57 1.05 4.31
N LEU A 22 5.63 0.89 5.63
CA LEU A 22 6.09 1.96 6.53
C LEU A 22 7.55 2.31 6.30
N GLU A 23 8.43 1.32 6.15
CA GLU A 23 9.84 1.54 5.84
C GLU A 23 10.02 2.32 4.53
N GLN A 24 9.27 1.94 3.48
CA GLN A 24 9.31 2.63 2.21
C GLN A 24 8.80 4.07 2.31
N LEU A 25 7.69 4.31 3.00
CA LEU A 25 7.08 5.64 3.12
C LEU A 25 7.85 6.55 4.09
N ASP A 26 8.55 6.01 5.08
CA ASP A 26 9.43 6.81 5.96
C ASP A 26 10.65 7.30 5.16
N SER A 27 11.17 6.47 4.24
CA SER A 27 12.29 6.86 3.37
C SER A 27 11.99 8.03 2.42
N THR A 28 10.71 8.31 2.13
CA THR A 28 10.30 9.43 1.28
C THR A 28 10.03 10.71 2.07
N GLY A 29 9.95 10.64 3.41
CA GLY A 29 9.67 11.79 4.27
C GLY A 29 8.28 12.41 4.11
N MET A 30 7.36 11.75 3.39
CA MET A 30 6.05 12.29 3.02
C MET A 30 4.90 11.90 3.97
N LEU A 31 5.19 11.14 5.03
CA LEU A 31 4.16 10.64 5.94
C LEU A 31 3.80 11.66 7.03
N GLU A 32 2.52 11.98 7.12
CA GLU A 32 1.95 12.78 8.20
C GLU A 32 1.13 11.93 9.17
N ASN A 33 0.91 12.41 10.40
CA ASN A 33 0.11 11.69 11.39
C ASN A 33 -1.35 11.50 10.94
N VAL A 34 -1.86 12.36 10.06
CA VAL A 34 -3.21 12.26 9.48
C VAL A 34 -3.39 11.04 8.59
N ASP A 35 -2.29 10.49 8.05
CA ASP A 35 -2.30 9.31 7.17
C ASP A 35 -2.52 7.99 7.92
N SER A 36 -2.42 8.01 9.26
CA SER A 36 -2.57 6.84 10.13
C SER A 36 -3.90 6.09 9.93
N ALA A 37 -4.99 6.81 9.64
CA ALA A 37 -6.29 6.21 9.35
C ALA A 37 -6.26 5.41 8.03
N ALA A 38 -5.68 5.98 6.98
CA ALA A 38 -5.57 5.32 5.69
C ALA A 38 -4.63 4.09 5.75
N LEU A 39 -3.53 4.19 6.50
CA LEU A 39 -2.64 3.05 6.78
C LEU A 39 -3.36 1.94 7.56
N THR A 40 -4.21 2.30 8.53
CA THR A 40 -5.04 1.33 9.26
C THR A 40 -6.04 0.63 8.33
N MET A 41 -6.69 1.39 7.45
CA MET A 41 -7.62 0.85 6.46
C MET A 41 -6.92 -0.11 5.49
N LEU A 42 -5.72 0.25 5.01
CA LEU A 42 -4.90 -0.62 4.17
C LEU A 42 -4.57 -1.94 4.90
N ALA A 43 -4.09 -1.86 6.13
CA ALA A 43 -3.73 -3.03 6.94
C ALA A 43 -4.92 -3.99 7.12
N ARG A 44 -6.09 -3.46 7.50
CA ARG A 44 -7.31 -4.26 7.71
C ARG A 44 -7.83 -4.86 6.40
N ASN A 45 -7.88 -4.08 5.33
CA ASN A 45 -8.37 -4.57 4.03
C ASN A 45 -7.45 -5.63 3.44
N TYR A 46 -6.13 -5.43 3.50
CA TYR A 46 -5.18 -6.43 3.02
C TYR A 46 -5.26 -7.71 3.86
N SER A 47 -5.40 -7.60 5.18
CA SER A 47 -5.64 -8.77 6.04
C SER A 47 -6.94 -9.49 5.72
N MET A 48 -8.02 -8.77 5.44
CA MET A 48 -9.32 -9.37 5.07
C MET A 48 -9.21 -10.12 3.75
N PHE A 49 -8.51 -9.54 2.77
CA PHE A 49 -8.23 -10.20 1.50
C PHE A 49 -7.50 -11.53 1.72
N ILE A 50 -6.44 -11.56 2.55
CA ILE A 50 -5.69 -12.80 2.84
C ILE A 50 -6.58 -13.85 3.49
N LYS A 51 -7.41 -13.48 4.48
CA LYS A 51 -8.34 -14.42 5.15
C LYS A 51 -9.34 -15.00 4.16
N ALA A 52 -9.98 -14.15 3.36
CA ALA A 52 -10.97 -14.58 2.37
C ALA A 52 -10.35 -15.46 1.28
N SER A 53 -9.12 -15.14 0.84
CA SER A 53 -8.39 -15.97 -0.13
C SER A 53 -8.05 -17.34 0.43
N LYS A 54 -7.53 -17.43 1.67
CA LYS A 54 -7.26 -18.71 2.35
C LYS A 54 -8.53 -19.56 2.47
N GLN A 55 -9.64 -18.93 2.87
CA GLN A 55 -10.93 -19.63 2.93
C GLN A 55 -11.36 -20.20 1.57
N LEU A 56 -11.16 -19.45 0.48
CA LEU A 56 -11.48 -19.93 -0.88
C LEU A 56 -10.54 -21.04 -1.36
N GLU A 57 -9.28 -21.03 -0.93
CA GLU A 57 -8.32 -22.10 -1.20
C GLU A 57 -8.73 -23.40 -0.49
N ASP A 58 -9.22 -23.30 0.76
CA ASP A 58 -9.62 -24.45 1.57
C ASP A 58 -11.01 -24.99 1.20
N GLU A 59 -12.00 -24.11 0.99
CA GLU A 59 -13.42 -24.47 0.81
C GLU A 59 -13.84 -24.55 -0.67
N GLY A 60 -13.03 -23.97 -1.57
CA GLY A 60 -13.31 -23.89 -3.00
C GLY A 60 -14.18 -22.70 -3.41
N LEU A 61 -14.37 -22.54 -4.71
CA LEU A 61 -15.01 -21.35 -5.31
C LEU A 61 -16.55 -21.39 -5.30
N THR A 62 -17.15 -22.52 -4.93
CA THR A 62 -18.59 -22.73 -4.98
C THR A 62 -19.07 -23.44 -3.74
N VAL A 63 -20.28 -23.10 -3.30
CA VAL A 63 -21.00 -23.80 -2.22
C VAL A 63 -22.25 -24.46 -2.77
N THR A 64 -22.55 -25.67 -2.27
CA THR A 64 -23.77 -26.40 -2.59
C THR A 64 -24.75 -26.22 -1.43
N SER A 65 -25.94 -25.69 -1.72
CA SER A 65 -27.01 -25.57 -0.73
C SER A 65 -27.63 -26.93 -0.38
N ASP A 66 -28.36 -26.99 0.72
CA ASP A 66 -29.12 -28.18 1.15
C ASP A 66 -30.13 -28.67 0.08
N ARG A 67 -30.52 -27.79 -0.85
CA ARG A 67 -31.42 -28.09 -1.97
C ARG A 67 -30.68 -28.55 -3.24
N GLY A 68 -29.36 -28.73 -3.18
CA GLY A 68 -28.53 -29.15 -4.31
C GLY A 68 -28.13 -28.03 -5.28
N ASN A 69 -28.57 -26.79 -5.06
CA ASN A 69 -28.17 -25.66 -5.91
C ASN A 69 -26.72 -25.26 -5.63
N ILE A 70 -25.94 -25.05 -6.70
CA ILE A 70 -24.56 -24.56 -6.64
C ILE A 70 -24.56 -23.05 -6.81
N ALA A 71 -23.87 -22.34 -5.90
CA ALA A 71 -23.70 -20.90 -5.95
C ALA A 71 -22.22 -20.52 -5.72
N PRO A 72 -21.78 -19.32 -6.15
CA PRO A 72 -20.45 -18.83 -5.83
C PRO A 72 -20.23 -18.72 -4.33
N HIS A 73 -19.01 -19.03 -3.88
CA HIS A 73 -18.63 -18.93 -2.48
C HIS A 73 -18.73 -17.47 -1.99
N PRO A 74 -19.39 -17.17 -0.84
CA PRO A 74 -19.57 -15.80 -0.35
C PRO A 74 -18.25 -15.04 -0.15
N ALA A 75 -17.18 -15.75 0.25
CA ALA A 75 -15.85 -15.17 0.43
C ALA A 75 -15.26 -14.56 -0.86
N ILE A 76 -15.75 -14.93 -2.06
CA ILE A 76 -15.34 -14.30 -3.32
C ILE A 76 -15.64 -12.80 -3.29
N LYS A 77 -16.84 -12.43 -2.82
CA LYS A 77 -17.23 -11.02 -2.73
C LYS A 77 -16.37 -10.29 -1.70
N ILE A 78 -16.13 -10.91 -0.55
CA ILE A 78 -15.29 -10.35 0.52
C ILE A 78 -13.86 -10.08 0.01
N ALA A 79 -13.25 -11.06 -0.64
CA ALA A 79 -11.91 -10.94 -1.20
C ALA A 79 -11.85 -9.80 -2.24
N LYS A 80 -12.81 -9.75 -3.17
CA LYS A 80 -12.89 -8.72 -4.21
C LYS A 80 -13.04 -7.31 -3.63
N ASP A 81 -13.94 -7.14 -2.66
CA ASP A 81 -14.21 -5.84 -2.06
C ASP A 81 -12.99 -5.36 -1.25
N ALA A 82 -12.38 -6.24 -0.47
CA ALA A 82 -11.16 -5.97 0.29
C ALA A 82 -9.99 -5.60 -0.64
N GLN A 83 -9.78 -6.36 -1.72
CA GLN A 83 -8.75 -6.08 -2.72
C GLN A 83 -8.97 -4.71 -3.38
N THR A 84 -10.21 -4.39 -3.75
CA THR A 84 -10.55 -3.12 -4.40
C THR A 84 -10.29 -1.93 -3.47
N GLN A 85 -10.67 -2.04 -2.19
CA GLN A 85 -10.44 -0.99 -1.21
C GLN A 85 -8.95 -0.82 -0.90
N ALA A 86 -8.22 -1.92 -0.70
CA ALA A 86 -6.77 -1.89 -0.48
C ALA A 86 -6.05 -1.24 -1.67
N MET A 87 -6.42 -1.59 -2.91
CA MET A 87 -5.82 -1.03 -4.11
C MET A 87 -6.01 0.50 -4.20
N LYS A 88 -7.17 1.03 -3.82
CA LYS A 88 -7.40 2.48 -3.80
C LYS A 88 -6.41 3.18 -2.86
N VAL A 89 -6.25 2.67 -1.64
CA VAL A 89 -5.31 3.24 -0.67
C VAL A 89 -3.86 3.09 -1.16
N MET A 90 -3.50 1.95 -1.75
CA MET A 90 -2.18 1.73 -2.34
C MET A 90 -1.84 2.72 -3.46
N LEU A 91 -2.84 3.17 -4.24
CA LEU A 91 -2.65 4.16 -5.28
C LEU A 91 -2.34 5.55 -4.71
N GLU A 92 -3.07 5.97 -3.68
CA GLU A 92 -2.84 7.28 -3.02
C GLU A 92 -1.44 7.36 -2.39
N PHE A 93 -0.97 6.28 -1.78
CA PHE A 93 0.38 6.21 -1.19
C PHE A 93 1.50 5.91 -2.21
N GLY A 94 1.20 5.80 -3.50
CA GLY A 94 2.24 5.51 -4.49
C GLY A 94 2.86 4.11 -4.36
N LEU A 95 2.17 3.14 -3.76
CA LEU A 95 2.72 1.80 -3.50
C LEU A 95 2.75 0.93 -4.77
N THR A 96 2.09 1.35 -5.84
CA THR A 96 2.12 0.67 -7.15
C THR A 96 3.19 1.28 -8.07
N ALA A 97 3.77 0.46 -8.95
CA ALA A 97 4.79 0.94 -9.90
C ALA A 97 4.30 2.14 -10.74
N LYS A 98 3.04 2.12 -11.17
CA LYS A 98 2.41 3.21 -11.93
C LYS A 98 2.11 4.45 -11.08
N ALA A 99 1.74 4.28 -9.81
CA ALA A 99 1.49 5.42 -8.93
C ALA A 99 2.81 6.11 -8.55
N ARG A 100 3.91 5.36 -8.38
CA ARG A 100 5.25 5.94 -8.15
C ARG A 100 5.69 6.93 -9.21
N THR A 101 5.34 6.71 -10.48
CA THR A 101 5.73 7.63 -11.56
C THR A 101 5.02 8.98 -11.50
N LYS A 102 3.94 9.09 -10.71
CA LYS A 102 3.18 10.34 -10.52
C LYS A 102 3.62 11.12 -9.29
N LEU A 103 4.38 10.50 -8.39
CA LEU A 103 4.90 11.21 -7.23
C LEU A 103 6.01 12.17 -7.68
N PRO A 104 6.07 13.39 -7.09
CA PRO A 104 7.18 14.28 -7.34
C PRO A 104 8.47 13.54 -7.01
N LYS A 105 9.42 13.55 -7.95
CA LYS A 105 10.78 13.11 -7.61
C LYS A 105 11.27 14.08 -6.55
N VAL A 106 11.60 13.57 -5.36
CA VAL A 106 12.40 14.34 -4.43
C VAL A 106 13.73 14.53 -5.15
N GLU A 107 13.91 15.70 -5.75
CA GLU A 107 15.25 16.15 -6.11
C GLU A 107 15.97 16.19 -4.77
N GLN A 108 16.90 15.26 -4.55
CA GLN A 108 17.91 15.51 -3.55
C GLN A 108 18.55 16.81 -4.04
N ASP A 109 18.39 17.90 -3.29
CA ASP A 109 19.20 19.11 -3.40
C ASP A 109 20.65 18.72 -3.09
N GLY A 110 21.22 17.91 -3.96
CA GLY A 110 22.61 17.57 -4.02
C GLY A 110 23.26 18.80 -4.59
N TYR A 111 23.82 19.60 -3.69
CA TYR A 111 24.89 20.54 -3.99
C TYR A 111 25.71 19.98 -5.16
N ASN A 112 25.54 20.55 -6.36
CA ASN A 112 26.24 20.11 -7.55
C ASN A 112 27.39 21.10 -7.78
N PRO A 113 28.63 20.77 -7.41
CA PRO A 113 29.77 21.67 -7.57
C PRO A 113 29.96 22.14 -9.02
N PHE A 114 29.46 21.35 -9.99
CA PHE A 114 29.50 21.68 -11.40
C PHE A 114 28.56 22.85 -11.77
N GLU A 115 27.40 22.97 -11.11
CA GLU A 115 26.47 24.08 -11.36
C GLU A 115 26.99 25.43 -10.83
N GLN A 116 27.69 25.42 -9.69
CA GLN A 116 28.36 26.62 -9.17
C GLN A 116 29.50 27.05 -10.10
N PHE A 117 30.32 26.12 -10.58
CA PHE A 117 31.41 26.42 -11.51
C PHE A 117 30.92 27.07 -12.81
N ILE A 118 29.77 26.63 -13.35
CA ILE A 118 29.17 27.24 -14.55
C ILE A 118 28.57 28.62 -14.26
N LYS A 119 28.01 28.85 -13.06
CA LYS A 119 27.50 30.17 -12.67
C LYS A 119 28.63 31.20 -12.50
N GLU A 120 29.71 30.84 -11.81
CA GLU A 120 30.86 31.73 -11.59
C GLU A 120 31.57 32.10 -12.90
N GLY A 121 31.67 31.17 -13.86
CA GLY A 121 32.26 31.43 -15.18
C GLY A 121 31.40 32.30 -16.11
N LYS A 122 30.14 32.57 -15.77
CA LYS A 122 29.24 33.47 -16.52
C LYS A 122 29.21 34.90 -15.98
N GLU A 123 29.56 35.11 -14.71
CA GLU A 123 29.61 36.46 -14.11
C GLU A 123 30.91 37.22 -14.44
N THR A 124 31.92 36.54 -15.00
CA THR A 124 33.23 37.12 -15.34
C THR A 124 33.41 37.47 -16.83
N ARG A 125 32.32 37.58 -17.61
CA ARG A 125 32.36 38.01 -19.01
C ARG A 125 31.46 39.21 -19.29
#